data_AF-A0A1M6WS42-F1
#
_entry.id   AF-A0A1M6WS42-F1
#
_cell.length_a   1.000
_cell.length_b   1.000
_cell.length_c   1.000
_cell.angle_alpha   90.00
_cell.angle_beta   90.00
_cell.angle_gamma   90.00
#
_symmetry.space_group_name_H-M   'P 1'
#
loop_
_entity.id
_entity.type
_entity.pdbx_description
1 polymer ?
#
loop_
_entity_poly.entity_id
_entity_poly.type
_entity_poly.pdbx_seq_one_letter_code
_entity_poly.pdbx_strand_id
1 'polypeptide(L)'
;MGDQRRLCWLLTVAAVAIATDAAVAADLAIPSRKKPADFSMQKGPPHCARWTDECVNCARGATSDEAPVCSNIGFACQPKAIRCLTPETSQGK
;
A
#
# COMPACT_ATOMS: atom_id res chain seq x y z
N MET A 1 52.13 47.27 -23.05
CA MET A 1 50.98 46.36 -22.80
C MET A 1 51.42 45.26 -21.84
N GLY A 2 51.48 45.53 -20.53
CA GLY A 2 52.08 44.62 -19.54
C GLY A 2 51.65 44.89 -18.10
N ASP A 3 51.06 46.05 -17.82
CA ASP A 3 50.53 46.42 -16.49
C ASP A 3 49.04 46.07 -16.29
N GLN A 4 48.24 46.00 -17.36
CA GLN A 4 46.79 45.71 -17.26
C GLN A 4 46.48 44.26 -16.80
N ARG A 5 47.41 43.31 -16.98
CA ARG A 5 47.22 41.91 -16.59
C ARG A 5 47.58 41.61 -15.14
N ARG A 6 48.30 42.52 -14.46
CA ARG A 6 48.79 42.30 -13.08
C ARG A 6 47.84 42.87 -12.02
N LEU A 7 47.06 43.90 -12.34
CA LEU A 7 46.08 44.48 -11.41
C LEU A 7 44.79 43.67 -11.24
N CYS A 8 44.42 42.79 -12.18
CA CYS A 8 43.22 41.97 -12.05
C CYS A 8 43.40 40.71 -11.18
N TRP A 9 44.62 40.39 -10.76
CA TRP A 9 44.92 39.12 -10.08
C TRP A 9 45.09 39.22 -8.56
N LEU A 10 44.88 40.39 -7.95
CA LEU A 10 45.14 40.61 -6.52
C LEU A 10 43.91 40.83 -5.63
N LEU A 11 42.67 40.67 -6.11
CA LEU A 11 41.49 40.89 -5.27
C LEU A 11 40.38 39.86 -5.52
N THR A 12 40.50 38.67 -4.94
CA THR A 12 39.34 37.83 -4.57
C THR A 12 39.73 36.80 -3.49
N VAL A 13 40.03 37.28 -2.28
CA VAL A 13 39.86 36.45 -1.08
C VAL A 13 38.42 36.68 -0.59
N ALA A 14 37.52 35.79 -0.98
CA ALA A 14 36.22 35.66 -0.33
C ALA A 14 36.12 34.21 0.17
N ALA A 15 36.43 34.03 1.46
CA ALA A 15 36.24 32.77 2.16
C ALA A 15 34.74 32.49 2.23
N VAL A 16 34.22 31.65 1.34
CA VAL A 16 32.85 31.15 1.43
C VAL A 16 32.89 29.92 2.33
N ALA A 17 32.66 30.13 3.63
CA ALA A 17 32.32 29.05 4.55
C ALA A 17 30.88 28.62 4.25
N ILE A 18 30.72 27.64 3.36
CA ILE A 18 29.42 27.04 3.09
C ILE A 18 29.11 26.15 4.29
N ALA A 19 28.20 26.60 5.16
CA ALA A 19 27.67 25.76 6.23
C ALA A 19 27.01 24.53 5.58
N THR A 20 27.54 23.34 5.88
CA THR A 20 26.89 22.09 5.50
C THR A 20 25.73 21.85 6.45
N ASP A 21 24.53 22.26 6.06
CA ASP A 21 23.30 21.82 6.72
C ASP A 21 23.15 20.32 6.51
N ALA A 22 23.45 19.54 7.53
CA ALA A 22 23.15 18.11 7.57
C ALA A 22 21.63 17.96 7.68
N ALA A 23 20.97 17.78 6.55
CA ALA A 23 19.56 17.41 6.51
C ALA A 23 19.40 16.05 7.21
N VAL A 24 18.88 16.06 8.43
CA VAL A 24 18.50 14.83 9.14
C VAL A 24 17.25 14.30 8.45
N ALA A 25 17.42 13.31 7.58
CA ALA A 25 16.31 12.56 7.03
C ALA A 25 15.64 11.80 8.18
N ALA A 26 14.47 12.28 8.62
CA ALA A 26 13.61 11.51 9.51
C ALA A 26 13.18 10.26 8.75
N ASP A 27 13.63 9.08 9.20
CA ASP A 27 13.20 7.79 8.69
C ASP A 27 11.71 7.61 9.02
N LEU A 28 10.85 8.07 8.09
CA LEU A 28 9.43 7.77 8.13
C LEU A 28 9.30 6.28 7.82
N ALA A 29 9.17 5.47 8.88
CA ALA A 29 8.83 4.07 8.76
C ALA A 29 7.50 3.92 8.01
N ILE A 30 7.58 3.67 6.70
CA ILE A 30 6.42 3.37 5.87
C ILE A 30 5.91 2.01 6.35
N PRO A 31 4.68 1.91 6.90
CA PRO A 31 4.14 0.62 7.28
C PRO A 31 4.12 -0.28 6.06
N SER A 32 4.84 -1.40 6.15
CA SER A 32 4.93 -2.39 5.07
C SER A 32 3.52 -2.78 4.64
N ARG A 33 3.18 -2.48 3.38
CA ARG A 33 1.88 -2.82 2.80
C ARG A 33 1.82 -4.34 2.68
N LYS A 34 1.11 -5.01 3.60
CA LYS A 34 0.86 -6.45 3.51
C LYS A 34 0.30 -6.75 2.12
N LYS A 35 0.99 -7.64 1.39
CA LYS A 35 0.51 -8.14 0.11
C LYS A 35 -0.89 -8.75 0.35
N PRO A 36 -1.91 -8.43 -0.46
CA PRO A 36 -3.19 -9.10 -0.38
C PRO A 36 -2.95 -10.61 -0.45
N ALA A 37 -3.44 -11.34 0.54
CA ALA A 37 -3.37 -12.79 0.51
C ALA A 37 -4.29 -13.29 -0.61
N ASP A 38 -3.77 -14.21 -1.41
CA ASP A 38 -4.50 -14.83 -2.52
C ASP A 38 -5.46 -15.88 -1.94
N PHE A 39 -6.73 -15.51 -1.84
CA PHE A 39 -7.80 -16.43 -1.45
C PHE A 39 -8.64 -16.75 -2.70
N SER A 40 -9.20 -17.95 -2.75
CA SER A 40 -10.20 -18.30 -3.77
C SER A 40 -11.59 -17.88 -3.29
N MET A 41 -12.46 -17.41 -4.20
CA MET A 41 -13.85 -17.05 -3.84
C MET A 41 -14.66 -18.22 -3.29
N GLN A 42 -14.34 -19.44 -3.68
CA GLN A 42 -14.99 -20.68 -3.31
C GLN A 42 -14.59 -21.17 -1.91
N LYS A 43 -13.48 -20.66 -1.36
CA LYS A 43 -13.02 -20.99 0.00
C LYS A 43 -13.18 -19.80 0.96
N GLY A 44 -12.98 -18.59 0.44
CA GLY A 44 -12.95 -17.37 1.21
C GLY A 44 -11.74 -17.25 2.14
N PRO A 45 -11.60 -16.11 2.81
CA PRO A 45 -10.60 -15.93 3.87
C PRO A 45 -10.88 -16.86 5.06
N PRO A 46 -9.84 -17.27 5.81
CA PRO A 46 -10.04 -17.95 7.08
C PRO A 46 -10.77 -17.03 8.08
N HIS A 47 -11.51 -17.64 9.00
CA HIS A 47 -12.26 -16.95 10.06
C HIS A 47 -13.31 -15.92 9.60
N CYS A 48 -13.80 -16.06 8.36
CA CYS A 48 -14.73 -15.14 7.75
C CYS A 48 -16.05 -15.83 7.38
N ALA A 49 -17.17 -15.30 7.86
CA ALA A 49 -18.51 -15.78 7.55
C ALA A 49 -19.04 -15.26 6.21
N ARG A 50 -18.68 -14.03 5.82
CA ARG A 50 -19.10 -13.42 4.55
C ARG A 50 -17.96 -12.65 3.92
N TRP A 51 -17.72 -12.82 2.63
CA TRP A 51 -16.65 -12.15 1.90
C TRP A 51 -17.08 -11.74 0.49
N THR A 52 -16.28 -10.85 -0.11
CA THR A 52 -16.53 -10.35 -1.46
C THR A 52 -15.24 -9.96 -2.18
N ASP A 53 -15.25 -10.11 -3.49
CA ASP A 53 -14.29 -9.51 -4.44
C ASP A 53 -14.85 -8.21 -5.07
N GLU A 54 -15.90 -7.63 -4.47
CA GLU A 54 -16.71 -6.51 -4.95
C GLU A 54 -17.63 -6.82 -6.14
N CYS A 55 -17.59 -8.05 -6.66
CA CYS A 55 -18.46 -8.51 -7.74
C CYS A 55 -19.44 -9.58 -7.29
N VAL A 56 -19.01 -10.43 -6.38
CA VAL A 56 -19.75 -11.55 -5.82
C VAL A 56 -19.72 -11.43 -4.30
N ASN A 57 -20.86 -11.66 -3.67
CA ASN A 57 -20.97 -11.82 -2.24
C ASN A 57 -21.17 -13.30 -1.93
N CYS A 58 -20.25 -13.86 -1.14
CA CYS A 58 -20.36 -15.23 -0.65
C CYS A 58 -20.61 -15.25 0.85
N ALA A 59 -21.33 -16.27 1.30
CA ALA A 59 -21.50 -16.62 2.70
C ALA A 59 -21.05 -18.06 2.94
N ARG A 60 -20.34 -18.28 4.04
CA ARG A 60 -19.94 -19.62 4.49
C ARG A 60 -21.21 -20.47 4.71
N GLY A 61 -21.15 -21.74 4.30
CA GLY A 61 -22.23 -22.70 4.53
C GLY A 61 -22.44 -22.97 6.02
N ALA A 62 -23.60 -23.58 6.35
CA ALA A 62 -23.97 -23.84 7.74
C ALA A 62 -23.08 -24.88 8.43
N THR A 63 -22.45 -25.77 7.65
CA THR A 63 -21.46 -26.74 8.12
C THR A 63 -20.13 -26.52 7.41
N SER A 64 -19.04 -27.04 7.99
CA SER A 64 -17.69 -26.89 7.44
C SER A 64 -17.52 -27.48 6.04
N ASP A 65 -18.33 -28.48 5.71
CA ASP A 65 -18.24 -29.26 4.47
C ASP A 65 -19.25 -28.78 3.41
N GLU A 66 -20.13 -27.86 3.78
CA GLU A 66 -21.09 -27.23 2.87
C GLU A 66 -20.37 -26.18 1.99
N ALA A 67 -20.61 -26.24 0.69
CA ALA A 67 -20.12 -25.21 -0.23
C ALA A 67 -20.69 -23.83 0.15
N PRO A 68 -19.91 -22.74 0.03
CA PRO A 68 -20.43 -21.41 0.28
C PRO A 68 -21.49 -21.02 -0.74
N VAL A 69 -22.48 -20.25 -0.28
CA VAL A 69 -23.53 -19.71 -1.13
C VAL A 69 -23.08 -18.35 -1.63
N CYS A 70 -22.99 -18.18 -2.95
CA CYS A 70 -22.50 -16.97 -3.59
C CYS A 70 -23.58 -16.35 -4.49
N SER A 71 -23.58 -15.02 -4.59
CA SER A 71 -24.40 -14.30 -5.57
C SER A 71 -23.88 -14.52 -7.00
N ASN A 72 -24.74 -14.26 -7.99
CA ASN A 72 -24.30 -14.24 -9.39
C ASN A 72 -23.43 -13.01 -9.68
N ILE A 73 -22.47 -13.16 -10.58
CA ILE A 73 -21.62 -12.07 -11.08
C ILE A 73 -22.28 -11.38 -12.29
N GLY A 74 -22.20 -10.05 -12.36
CA GLY A 74 -22.59 -9.29 -13.55
C GLY A 74 -21.47 -9.25 -14.59
N PHE A 75 -21.82 -9.29 -15.88
CA PHE A 75 -20.84 -9.37 -16.98
C PHE A 75 -19.83 -8.20 -17.02
N ALA A 76 -20.21 -7.02 -16.53
CA ALA A 76 -19.36 -5.84 -16.52
C ALA A 76 -18.42 -5.79 -15.29
N CYS A 77 -18.62 -6.67 -14.31
CA CYS A 77 -17.89 -6.58 -13.06
C CYS A 77 -16.43 -7.05 -13.22
N GLN A 78 -15.51 -6.28 -12.65
CA GLN A 78 -14.08 -6.59 -12.62
C GLN A 78 -13.68 -6.93 -11.17
N PRO A 79 -13.45 -8.21 -10.85
CA PRO A 79 -13.12 -8.64 -9.49
C PRO A 79 -11.90 -7.91 -8.91
N LYS A 80 -11.97 -7.59 -7.62
CA LYS A 80 -10.87 -7.06 -6.83
C LYS A 80 -10.38 -8.10 -5.82
N ALA A 81 -9.38 -7.71 -5.03
CA ALA A 81 -8.89 -8.56 -3.95
C ALA A 81 -10.03 -8.90 -2.96
N ILE A 82 -10.15 -10.19 -2.64
CA ILE A 82 -11.17 -10.68 -1.73
C ILE A 82 -10.98 -10.06 -0.35
N ARG A 83 -12.07 -9.52 0.21
CA ARG A 83 -12.12 -8.96 1.56
C ARG A 83 -13.23 -9.58 2.38
N CYS A 84 -12.96 -9.74 3.67
CA CYS A 84 -13.96 -10.16 4.64
C CYS A 84 -14.95 -9.02 4.91
N LEU A 85 -16.24 -9.33 4.88
CA LEU A 85 -17.34 -8.44 5.25
C LEU A 85 -17.79 -8.70 6.69
N THR A 86 -17.85 -9.97 7.09
CA THR A 86 -18.34 -10.37 8.42
C THR A 86 -17.45 -11.48 8.99
N PRO A 87 -16.85 -11.29 10.17
CA PRO A 87 -16.13 -12.36 10.88
C PRO A 87 -17.08 -13.50 11.24
N GLU A 88 -16.57 -14.72 11.33
CA GLU A 88 -17.38 -15.89 11.71
C GLU A 88 -17.98 -15.77 13.13
N THR A 89 -17.27 -15.11 14.04
CA THR A 89 -17.71 -14.90 15.42
C THR A 89 -18.88 -13.92 15.56
N SER A 90 -19.22 -13.18 14.48
CA SER A 90 -20.25 -12.15 14.49
C SER A 90 -21.59 -12.62 13.91
N GLN A 91 -21.70 -13.88 13.47
CA GLN A 91 -22.89 -14.39 12.79
C GLN A 91 -24.05 -14.79 13.71
N GLY A 92 -23.88 -14.68 15.04
CA GLY A 92 -24.92 -14.93 16.04
C GLY A 92 -25.22 -13.69 16.86
N LYS A 93 -26.24 -12.93 16.47
CA LYS A 93 -26.96 -12.00 17.36
C LYS A 93 -28.43 -11.92 16.95
#